data_AF-Q71I91-F1
#
_entry.id   AF-Q71I91-F1
#
_cell.length_a   1.000
_cell.length_b   1.000
_cell.length_c   1.000
_cell.angle_alpha   90.00
_cell.angle_beta   90.00
_cell.angle_gamma   90.00
#
_symmetry.space_group_name_H-M   'P 1'
#
loop_
_entity.id
_entity.type
_entity.pdbx_description
1 polymer ?
#
loop_
_entity_poly.entity_id
_entity_poly.type
_entity_poly.pdbx_seq_one_letter_code
_entity_poly.pdbx_strand_id
1 'polypeptide(L)'
;GAVHDVISEFVFNTAMTGYVEVLTDPSYAGQSVVMTYPLIGNYGVPLDDQEAAHPFVEAFVVSELSRLGSNFRMNMSLNDYMIENNIPGIQGVDTRAIT
;
A
#
# COMPACT_ATOMS: atom_id res chain seq x y z
N GLY A 1 3.77 -8.58 0.65
CA GLY A 1 3.33 -8.26 2.02
C GLY A 1 3.50 -9.47 2.92
N ALA A 2 3.10 -9.32 4.18
CA ALA A 2 3.07 -10.40 5.16
C ALA A 2 2.01 -11.46 4.82
N VAL A 3 2.20 -12.69 5.30
CA VAL A 3 1.30 -13.82 5.03
C VAL A 3 0.45 -14.08 6.28
N HIS A 4 -0.71 -13.43 6.36
CA HIS A 4 -1.73 -13.68 7.38
C HIS A 4 -3.11 -13.22 6.89
N ASP A 5 -4.14 -13.70 7.57
CA ASP A 5 -5.53 -13.33 7.31
C ASP A 5 -5.92 -12.09 8.11
N VAL A 6 -6.70 -11.21 7.49
CA VAL A 6 -7.25 -10.00 8.12
C VAL A 6 -8.70 -9.82 7.68
N ILE A 7 -9.53 -9.36 8.62
CA ILE A 7 -10.92 -9.00 8.36
C ILE A 7 -11.04 -7.50 8.58
N SER A 8 -11.37 -6.77 7.52
CA SER A 8 -11.46 -5.31 7.53
C SER A 8 -12.45 -4.83 6.47
N GLU A 9 -12.88 -3.58 6.58
CA GLU A 9 -13.69 -2.93 5.55
C GLU A 9 -12.82 -2.57 4.34
N PHE A 10 -13.27 -2.88 3.13
CA PHE A 10 -12.55 -2.50 1.91
C PHE A 10 -12.97 -1.12 1.43
N VAL A 11 -12.00 -0.23 1.24
CA VAL A 11 -12.18 1.11 0.68
C VAL A 11 -11.32 1.29 -0.56
N PHE A 12 -11.80 2.02 -1.55
CA PHE A 12 -11.03 2.30 -2.77
C PHE A 12 -10.49 3.73 -2.76
N ASN A 13 -9.26 3.89 -3.20
CA ASN A 13 -8.62 5.20 -3.33
C ASN A 13 -8.26 5.48 -4.80
N THR A 14 -8.66 6.67 -5.27
CA THR A 14 -8.43 7.16 -6.63
C THR A 14 -7.13 7.95 -6.80
N ALA A 15 -6.34 8.06 -5.73
CA ALA A 15 -5.02 8.66 -5.77
C ALA A 15 -4.10 7.85 -6.71
N MET A 16 -3.46 8.58 -7.64
CA MET A 16 -2.48 7.99 -8.58
C MET A 16 -1.06 7.92 -7.99
N THR A 17 -0.82 8.68 -6.92
CA THR A 17 0.45 8.82 -6.20
C THR A 17 0.16 8.98 -4.70
N GLY A 18 1.18 8.97 -3.85
CA GLY A 18 0.98 9.21 -2.41
C GLY A 18 0.52 7.97 -1.65
N TYR A 19 0.78 6.76 -2.17
CA TYR A 19 0.37 5.54 -1.49
C TYR A 19 1.03 5.38 -0.11
N VAL A 20 2.20 5.97 0.12
CA VAL A 20 2.87 5.94 1.43
C VAL A 20 2.08 6.74 2.47
N GLU A 21 1.62 7.95 2.09
CA GLU A 21 0.80 8.80 2.94
C GLU A 21 -0.51 8.09 3.31
N VAL A 22 -1.16 7.46 2.31
CA VAL A 22 -2.39 6.67 2.49
C VAL A 22 -2.17 5.49 3.44
N LEU A 23 -1.03 4.79 3.35
CA LEU A 23 -0.71 3.68 4.26
C LEU A 23 -0.55 4.16 5.71
N THR A 24 -0.04 5.38 5.91
CA THR A 24 0.26 5.97 7.23
C THR A 24 -0.83 6.90 7.77
N ASP A 25 -1.92 7.11 7.03
CA ASP A 25 -3.01 7.97 7.48
C ASP A 25 -3.89 7.23 8.52
N PRO A 26 -4.02 7.75 9.75
CA PRO A 26 -4.82 7.13 10.81
C PRO A 26 -6.31 7.02 10.48
N SER A 27 -6.80 7.72 9.45
CA SER A 27 -8.17 7.63 8.97
C SER A 27 -8.52 6.24 8.40
N TYR A 28 -7.52 5.47 7.96
CA TYR A 28 -7.70 4.11 7.42
C TYR A 28 -7.51 3.00 8.46
N ALA A 29 -7.43 3.35 9.75
CA ALA A 29 -7.34 2.36 10.82
C ALA A 29 -8.54 1.39 10.78
N GLY A 30 -8.26 0.09 10.63
CA GLY A 30 -9.29 -0.94 10.51
C GLY A 30 -9.83 -1.16 9.08
N GLN A 31 -9.26 -0.49 8.08
CA GLN A 31 -9.69 -0.58 6.68
C GLN A 31 -8.58 -1.13 5.78
N SER A 32 -9.00 -1.89 4.77
CA SER A 32 -8.17 -2.35 3.67
C SER A 32 -8.29 -1.39 2.49
N VAL A 33 -7.16 -0.89 2.02
CA VAL A 33 -7.14 0.08 0.92
C VAL A 33 -6.89 -0.62 -0.40
N VAL A 34 -7.77 -0.38 -1.36
CA VAL A 34 -7.66 -0.82 -2.75
C VAL A 34 -7.26 0.38 -3.61
N MET A 35 -6.06 0.32 -4.19
CA MET A 35 -5.62 1.35 -5.12
C MET A 35 -6.24 1.11 -6.50
N THR A 36 -6.93 2.12 -7.02
CA THR A 36 -7.48 2.07 -8.38
C THR A 36 -6.41 2.25 -9.46
N TYR A 37 -5.30 2.91 -9.13
CA TYR A 37 -4.18 3.07 -10.06
C TYR A 37 -3.46 1.73 -10.24
N PRO A 38 -3.25 1.27 -11.49
CA PRO A 38 -2.81 -0.09 -11.74
C PRO A 38 -1.39 -0.36 -11.28
N LEU A 39 -0.49 0.63 -11.37
CA LEU A 39 0.93 0.44 -11.06
C LEU A 39 1.31 1.17 -9.77
N ILE A 40 1.48 0.42 -8.68
CA ILE A 40 1.86 0.96 -7.37
C ILE A 40 3.26 0.48 -6.98
N GLY A 41 4.02 1.30 -6.24
CA GLY A 41 5.40 0.96 -5.83
C GLY A 41 6.48 1.46 -6.78
N ASN A 42 6.14 2.27 -7.79
CA ASN A 42 7.07 2.83 -8.78
C ASN A 42 8.21 3.66 -8.17
N TYR A 43 8.01 4.27 -7.00
CA TYR A 43 9.05 5.02 -6.28
C TYR A 43 9.48 4.39 -4.95
N GLY A 44 9.03 3.18 -4.63
CA GLY A 44 9.30 2.54 -3.34
C GLY A 44 8.65 3.25 -2.16
N VAL A 45 9.22 3.08 -0.97
CA VAL A 45 8.80 3.77 0.25
C VAL A 45 9.93 4.71 0.69
N PRO A 46 9.75 6.03 0.54
CA PRO A 46 10.54 7.04 1.22
C PRO A 46 10.07 7.13 2.68
N LEU A 47 10.97 6.95 3.65
CA LEU A 47 10.60 7.07 5.07
C LEU A 47 10.31 8.52 5.49
N ASP A 48 10.84 9.50 4.74
CA ASP A 48 10.58 10.92 4.98
C ASP A 48 9.15 11.36 4.63
N ASP A 49 8.44 10.61 3.78
CA ASP A 49 7.07 10.93 3.32
C ASP A 49 6.01 10.17 4.15
N GLN A 50 6.41 9.61 5.31
CA GLN A 50 5.48 8.96 6.23
C GLN A 50 4.82 10.01 7.14
N GLU A 51 3.48 10.06 7.11
CA GLU A 51 2.68 10.91 8.01
C GLU A 51 2.67 10.38 9.45
N ALA A 52 2.99 9.11 9.63
CA ALA A 52 3.03 8.45 10.92
C ALA A 52 4.16 7.41 11.02
N ALA A 53 4.57 7.12 12.25
CA ALA A 53 5.64 6.16 12.55
C ALA A 53 5.27 4.70 12.22
N HIS A 54 4.00 4.43 11.91
CA HIS A 54 3.49 3.10 11.57
C HIS A 54 2.35 3.25 10.55
N PRO A 55 2.20 2.29 9.64
CA PRO A 55 1.03 2.20 8.80
C PRO A 55 -0.21 1.79 9.62
N PHE A 56 -1.35 2.40 9.32
CA PHE A 56 -2.64 2.13 9.99
C PHE A 56 -3.57 1.24 9.16
N VAL A 57 -3.25 1.01 7.88
CA VAL A 57 -4.06 0.14 7.03
C VAL A 57 -3.95 -1.32 7.47
N GLU A 58 -5.06 -2.05 7.34
CA GLU A 58 -5.15 -3.46 7.70
C GLU A 58 -4.67 -4.39 6.59
N ALA A 59 -4.92 -4.03 5.33
CA ALA A 59 -4.36 -4.69 4.16
C ALA A 59 -4.26 -3.73 2.98
N PHE A 60 -3.46 -4.11 1.99
CA PHE A 60 -3.25 -3.29 0.80
C PHE A 60 -3.44 -4.11 -0.48
N VAL A 61 -4.32 -3.62 -1.36
CA VAL A 61 -4.66 -4.30 -2.61
C VAL A 61 -4.26 -3.44 -3.79
N VAL A 62 -3.48 -4.04 -4.69
CA VAL A 62 -3.00 -3.40 -5.92
C VAL A 62 -3.26 -4.30 -7.12
N SER A 63 -3.40 -3.68 -8.29
CA SER A 63 -3.49 -4.45 -9.53
C SER A 63 -2.11 -4.98 -9.93
N GLU A 64 -1.11 -4.11 -9.99
CA GLU A 64 0.27 -4.47 -10.32
C GLU A 64 1.23 -3.75 -9.37
N LEU A 65 2.12 -4.53 -8.75
CA LEU A 65 3.20 -4.01 -7.95
C LEU A 65 4.44 -3.81 -8.83
N SER A 66 4.99 -2.60 -8.85
CA SER A 66 6.26 -2.34 -9.53
C SER A 66 7.37 -3.19 -8.89
N ARG A 67 7.98 -4.05 -9.71
CA ARG A 67 9.08 -4.94 -9.26
C ARG A 67 10.31 -4.18 -8.77
N LEU A 68 10.54 -3.02 -9.37
CA LEU A 68 11.62 -2.11 -9.04
C LEU A 68 10.98 -0.74 -8.84
N GLY A 69 11.09 -0.21 -7.63
CA GLY A 69 10.88 1.22 -7.45
C GLY A 69 12.18 1.94 -7.81
N SER A 70 12.08 2.96 -8.65
CA SER A 70 13.23 3.71 -9.13
C SER A 70 13.06 5.17 -8.72
N ASN A 71 13.47 5.49 -7.49
CA ASN A 71 13.50 6.86 -6.99
C ASN A 71 14.74 7.07 -6.12
N PHE A 72 15.36 8.24 -6.23
CA PHE A 72 16.53 8.62 -5.43
C PHE A 72 16.22 8.69 -3.92
N ARG A 73 14.95 8.92 -3.55
CA ARG A 73 14.46 8.96 -2.17
C ARG A 73 13.98 7.60 -1.64
N MET A 74 14.10 6.54 -2.44
CA MET A 74 13.69 5.21 -1.98
C MET A 74 14.61 4.75 -0.85
N ASN A 75 14.02 4.48 0.33
CA ASN A 75 14.73 3.78 1.40
C ASN A 75 14.56 2.26 1.29
N MET A 76 13.34 1.81 0.95
CA MET A 76 13.01 0.38 0.85
C MET A 76 11.93 0.11 -0.20
N SER A 77 11.76 -1.16 -0.55
CA SER A 77 10.66 -1.58 -1.44
C SER A 77 9.33 -1.56 -0.69
N LEU A 78 8.23 -1.36 -1.43
CA LEU A 78 6.89 -1.40 -0.84
C LEU A 78 6.55 -2.79 -0.27
N ASN A 79 7.08 -3.85 -0.87
CA ASN A 79 6.88 -5.21 -0.38
C ASN A 79 7.58 -5.43 0.96
N ASP A 80 8.83 -4.98 1.10
CA ASP A 80 9.61 -5.14 2.33
C ASP A 80 8.97 -4.33 3.46
N TYR A 81 8.54 -3.09 3.16
CA TYR A 81 7.81 -2.24 4.10
C TYR A 81 6.56 -2.93 4.67
N MET A 82 5.77 -3.59 3.81
CA MET A 82 4.60 -4.34 4.25
C MET A 82 4.95 -5.57 5.08
N ILE A 83 6.07 -6.24 4.79
CA ILE A 83 6.53 -7.39 5.58
C ILE A 83 6.98 -6.92 6.97
N GLU A 84 7.77 -5.85 7.06
CA GLU A 84 8.25 -5.29 8.33
C GLU A 84 7.10 -4.84 9.25
N ASN A 85 6.03 -4.30 8.67
CA ASN A 85 4.87 -3.82 9.42
C ASN A 85 3.76 -4.87 9.60
N ASN A 86 3.99 -6.12 9.19
CA ASN A 86 2.98 -7.20 9.24
C ASN A 86 1.66 -6.79 8.57
N ILE A 87 1.74 -6.23 7.36
CA ILE A 87 0.57 -5.90 6.55
C ILE A 87 0.46 -6.89 5.38
N PRO A 88 -0.68 -7.56 5.22
CA PRO A 88 -0.92 -8.40 4.07
C PRO A 88 -1.15 -7.54 2.83
N GLY A 89 -0.55 -7.98 1.73
CA GLY A 89 -0.64 -7.30 0.44
C GLY A 89 -1.11 -8.28 -0.63
N ILE A 90 -2.10 -7.87 -1.43
CA ILE A 90 -2.59 -8.65 -2.57
C ILE A 90 -2.26 -7.89 -3.86
N GLN A 91 -1.64 -8.60 -4.80
CA GLN A 91 -1.38 -8.11 -6.16
C GLN A 91 -2.14 -8.94 -7.19
N GLY A 92 -2.37 -8.40 -8.39
CA GLY A 92 -3.03 -9.09 -9.50
C GLY A 92 -4.56 -9.12 -9.39
N VAL A 93 -5.13 -8.27 -8.54
CA VAL A 93 -6.59 -8.12 -8.42
C VAL A 93 -7.07 -7.15 -9.49
N ASP A 94 -8.18 -7.49 -10.14
CA ASP A 94 -8.85 -6.58 -11.07
C ASP A 94 -9.59 -5.50 -10.26
N THR A 95 -8.85 -4.46 -9.87
CA THR A 95 -9.38 -3.35 -9.07
C THR A 95 -10.46 -2.57 -9.84
N ARG A 96 -10.54 -2.70 -11.18
CA ARG A 96 -11.61 -2.08 -11.99
C ARG A 96 -12.93 -2.85 -11.90
N ALA A 97 -12.90 -4.15 -11.64
CA ALA A 97 -14.10 -4.96 -11.47
C ALA A 97 -14.71 -4.82 -10.05
N ILE A 98 -13.92 -4.35 -9.09
CA ILE A 98 -14.31 -4.17 -7.68
C ILE A 98 -14.89 -2.76 -7.41
N THR A 99 -14.56 -1.77 -8.25
CA THR A 99 -14.98 -0.36 -8.08
C THR A 99 -16.37 -0.11 -8.68
#